data_AF-A0A1J5ST76-F1
#
_entry.id   AF-A0A1J5ST76-F1
#
_cell.length_a   1.000
_cell.length_b   1.000
_cell.length_c   1.000
_cell.angle_alpha   90.00
_cell.angle_beta   90.00
_cell.angle_gamma   90.00
#
_symmetry.space_group_name_H-M   'P 1'
#
loop_
_entity.id
_entity.type
_entity.pdbx_description
1 polymer ?
#
loop_
_entity_poly.entity_id
_entity_poly.type
_entity_poly.pdbx_seq_one_letter_code
_entity_poly.pdbx_strand_id
1 'polypeptide(L)'
;MTHFGLSISRILPVLLAFLLPVLCALPAHAEDAPHEGESAQILQAFNKQHRETEHAKSITDKDKQRVMFLLGVSLLTLVLITGGLGIAMGLFGKSVFVAHMIFAGLSMTLAVVHAVVALVWFYPF
;
A
#
# COMPACT_ATOMS: atom_id res chain seq x y z
N MET A 1 -22.69 -19.16 25.36
CA MET A 1 -22.44 -18.32 26.55
C MET A 1 -20.96 -18.42 26.89
N THR A 2 -20.31 -17.25 26.93
CA THR A 2 -19.09 -16.83 27.68
C THR A 2 -18.21 -17.95 28.30
N HIS A 3 -16.88 -17.93 28.21
CA HIS A 3 -15.98 -16.86 28.67
C HIS A 3 -14.60 -17.00 27.99
N PHE A 4 -14.24 -16.03 27.14
CA PHE A 4 -12.85 -15.83 26.71
C PHE A 4 -12.12 -15.09 27.84
N GLY A 5 -11.73 -15.84 28.88
CA GLY A 5 -11.00 -15.31 30.02
C GLY A 5 -9.55 -15.01 29.65
N LEU A 6 -9.30 -13.90 28.96
CA LEU A 6 -7.95 -13.35 28.84
C LEU A 6 -7.50 -12.92 30.24
N SER A 7 -6.76 -13.80 30.92
CA SER A 7 -6.21 -13.53 32.25
C SER A 7 -5.24 -12.35 32.14
N ILE A 8 -5.60 -11.23 32.76
CA ILE A 8 -4.81 -9.97 32.83
C ILE A 8 -3.35 -10.22 33.25
N SER A 9 -3.11 -11.28 34.03
CA SER A 9 -1.78 -11.75 34.45
C SER A 9 -0.86 -12.16 33.28
N ARG A 10 -1.41 -12.66 32.18
CA ARG A 10 -0.65 -13.08 30.99
C ARG A 10 -0.32 -11.95 30.02
N ILE A 11 -1.05 -10.84 30.10
CA ILE A 11 -0.85 -9.66 29.24
C ILE A 11 0.24 -8.75 29.82
N LEU A 12 0.37 -8.74 31.15
CA LEU A 12 1.37 -7.96 31.88
C LEU A 12 2.83 -8.21 31.44
N PRO A 13 3.33 -9.45 31.25
CA PRO A 13 4.70 -9.66 30.78
C PRO A 13 4.90 -9.27 29.31
N VAL A 14 3.87 -9.39 28.48
CA VAL A 14 3.92 -8.99 27.06
C VAL A 14 3.96 -7.47 26.93
N LEU A 15 3.17 -6.75 27.74
CA LEU A 15 3.19 -5.29 27.80
C LEU A 15 4.53 -4.76 28.34
N LEU A 16 5.11 -5.43 29.34
CA LEU A 16 6.42 -5.06 29.90
C LEU A 16 7.57 -5.29 28.89
N ALA A 17 7.51 -6.38 28.11
CA ALA A 17 8.47 -6.66 27.04
C ALA A 17 8.39 -5.65 25.89
N PHE A 18 7.21 -5.04 25.66
CA PHE A 18 7.01 -4.02 24.63
C PHE A 18 7.47 -2.61 25.09
N LEU A 19 7.57 -2.37 26.39
CA LEU A 19 8.04 -1.10 26.98
C LEU A 19 9.57 -1.03 27.15
N LEU A 20 10.26 -2.18 27.21
CA LEU A 20 11.72 -2.26 27.37
C LEU A 20 12.56 -1.61 26.24
N PRO A 21 12.15 -1.62 24.94
CA PRO A 21 12.94 -0.98 23.89
C PRO A 21 12.99 0.55 23.99
N VAL A 22 12.01 1.17 24.68
CA VAL A 22 11.91 2.63 24.81
C VAL A 22 12.91 3.21 25.81
N LEU A 23 13.40 2.41 26.77
CA LEU A 23 14.33 2.89 27.81
C LEU A 23 15.82 2.82 27.42
N CYS A 24 16.18 2.15 26.32
CA CYS A 24 17.59 2.00 25.91
C CYS A 24 18.10 3.06 24.93
N ALA A 25 17.27 4.04 24.54
CA ALA A 25 17.73 5.19 23.76
C ALA A 25 18.33 6.26 24.68
N LEU A 26 19.48 5.98 25.28
CA LEU A 26 20.34 7.05 25.83
C LEU A 26 20.87 7.86 24.65
N PRO A 27 20.76 9.20 24.65
CA PRO A 27 21.42 10.00 23.63
C PRO A 27 22.93 9.83 23.82
N ALA A 28 23.60 9.22 22.85
CA ALA A 28 25.05 9.27 22.77
C ALA A 28 25.41 10.74 22.51
N HIS A 29 25.89 11.43 23.54
CA HIS A 29 26.40 12.79 23.42
C HIS A 29 27.72 12.71 22.66
N ALA A 30 27.68 13.01 21.36
CA ALA A 30 28.89 13.29 20.60
C ALA A 30 29.48 14.60 21.15
N GLU A 31 30.79 14.63 21.33
CA GLU A 31 31.51 15.87 21.62
C GLU A 31 31.53 16.68 20.33
N ASP A 32 30.77 17.78 20.28
CA ASP A 32 30.73 18.69 19.15
C ASP A 32 32.08 19.43 19.06
N ALA A 33 33.02 18.87 18.30
CA ALA A 33 34.09 19.67 17.74
C ALA A 33 33.45 20.71 16.79
N PRO A 34 33.90 21.98 16.80
CA PRO A 34 33.28 23.03 15.99
C PRO A 34 33.63 22.78 14.51
N HIS A 35 32.79 21.98 13.85
CA HIS A 35 32.78 21.79 12.41
C HIS A 35 31.48 22.40 11.85
N GLU A 36 31.30 23.70 12.10
CA GLU A 36 30.14 24.47 11.64
C GLU A 36 29.94 24.44 10.10
N GLY A 37 30.98 24.06 9.34
CA GLY A 37 30.91 23.90 7.88
C GLY A 37 30.59 22.49 7.38
N GLU A 38 30.99 21.43 8.08
CA GLU A 38 30.87 20.04 7.58
C GLU A 38 29.46 19.49 7.78
N SER A 39 28.85 19.72 8.95
CA SER A 39 27.48 19.25 9.24
C SER A 39 26.45 19.90 8.30
N ALA A 40 26.61 21.18 7.99
CA ALA A 40 25.77 21.90 7.02
C ALA A 40 25.97 21.35 5.59
N GLN A 41 27.21 21.01 5.23
CA GLN A 41 27.54 20.46 3.91
C GLN A 41 27.04 19.01 3.75
N ILE A 42 27.12 18.19 4.80
CA ILE A 42 26.54 16.84 4.84
C ILE A 42 25.02 16.93 4.72
N LEU A 43 24.36 17.81 5.49
CA LEU A 43 22.91 17.99 5.41
C LEU A 43 22.47 18.47 4.01
N GLN A 44 23.25 19.36 3.39
CA GLN A 44 23.02 19.83 2.03
C GLN A 44 23.23 18.71 0.99
N ALA A 45 24.25 17.87 1.15
CA ALA A 45 24.50 16.71 0.30
C ALA A 45 23.38 15.66 0.42
N PHE A 46 22.91 15.38 1.63
CA PHE A 46 21.75 14.51 1.85
C PHE A 46 20.46 15.10 1.27
N ASN A 47 20.23 16.41 1.41
CA ASN A 47 19.05 17.07 0.82
C ASN A 47 19.11 17.09 -0.71
N LYS A 48 20.30 17.33 -1.28
CA LYS A 48 20.54 17.23 -2.73
C LYS A 48 20.32 15.80 -3.24
N GLN A 49 20.87 14.80 -2.56
CA GLN A 49 20.67 13.40 -2.91
C GLN A 49 19.20 12.98 -2.76
N HIS A 50 18.50 13.46 -1.74
CA HIS A 50 17.07 13.22 -1.55
C HIS A 50 16.26 13.84 -2.69
N ARG A 51 16.52 15.11 -3.06
CA ARG A 51 15.87 15.77 -4.20
C ARG A 51 16.16 15.06 -5.54
N GLU A 52 17.38 14.63 -5.77
CA GLU A 52 17.77 13.92 -7.00
C GLU A 52 17.15 12.51 -7.06
N THR A 53 17.06 11.81 -5.93
CA THR A 53 16.41 10.49 -5.83
C THR A 53 14.90 10.60 -5.99
N GLU A 54 14.28 11.62 -5.39
CA GLU A 54 12.85 11.91 -5.56
C GLU A 54 12.52 12.29 -7.01
N HIS A 55 13.41 13.00 -7.69
CA HIS A 55 13.22 13.38 -9.10
C HIS A 55 13.55 12.24 -10.09
N ALA A 56 14.36 11.26 -9.69
CA ALA A 56 14.59 10.03 -10.44
C ALA A 56 13.50 8.98 -10.21
N LYS A 57 12.85 9.01 -9.04
CA LYS A 57 11.74 8.13 -8.65
C LYS A 57 10.36 8.75 -8.92
N SER A 58 10.30 10.02 -9.33
CA SER A 58 9.04 10.67 -9.72
C SER A 58 8.55 10.07 -11.03
N ILE A 59 7.68 9.07 -10.91
CA ILE A 59 6.84 8.63 -12.01
C ILE A 59 6.12 9.88 -12.53
N THR A 60 6.38 10.26 -13.79
CA THR A 60 5.75 11.42 -14.41
C THR A 60 4.23 11.24 -14.39
N ASP A 61 3.48 12.34 -14.25
CA ASP A 61 2.01 12.26 -14.20
C ASP A 61 1.42 11.59 -15.44
N LYS A 62 2.11 11.69 -16.58
CA LYS A 62 1.75 10.96 -17.81
C LYS A 62 1.82 9.44 -17.63
N ASP A 63 2.79 8.94 -16.87
CA ASP A 63 2.95 7.52 -16.62
C ASP A 63 1.91 7.03 -15.60
N LYS A 64 1.61 7.82 -14.56
CA LYS A 64 0.51 7.54 -13.62
C LYS A 64 -0.82 7.43 -14.36
N GLN A 65 -1.12 8.39 -15.25
CA GLN A 65 -2.32 8.38 -16.09
C GLN A 65 -2.36 7.16 -17.02
N ARG A 66 -1.23 6.81 -17.66
CA ARG A 66 -1.15 5.62 -18.51
C ARG A 66 -1.41 4.33 -17.74
N VAL A 67 -0.81 4.18 -16.55
CA VAL A 67 -1.03 2.99 -15.71
C VAL A 67 -2.49 2.94 -15.24
N MET A 68 -3.04 4.06 -14.80
CA MET A 68 -4.46 4.16 -14.42
C MET A 68 -5.38 3.72 -15.56
N PHE A 69 -5.13 4.23 -16.77
CA PHE A 69 -5.90 3.89 -17.96
C PHE A 69 -5.80 2.39 -18.29
N LEU A 70 -4.60 1.80 -18.27
CA LEU A 70 -4.40 0.37 -18.54
C LEU A 70 -5.10 -0.53 -17.52
N LEU A 71 -5.04 -0.18 -16.23
CA LEU A 71 -5.79 -0.88 -15.18
C LEU A 71 -7.30 -0.79 -15.42
N GLY A 72 -7.80 0.39 -15.78
CA GLY A 72 -9.22 0.62 -16.05
C GLY A 72 -9.72 -0.15 -17.27
N VAL A 73 -8.97 -0.17 -18.38
CA VAL A 73 -9.31 -0.93 -19.59
C VAL A 73 -9.34 -2.44 -19.32
N SER A 74 -8.35 -2.93 -18.58
CA SER A 74 -8.29 -4.33 -18.17
C SER A 74 -9.51 -4.70 -17.32
N LEU A 75 -9.84 -3.87 -16.32
CA LEU A 75 -11.02 -4.03 -15.48
C LEU A 75 -12.31 -4.05 -16.30
N LEU A 76 -12.49 -3.08 -17.20
CA LEU A 76 -13.67 -3.01 -18.05
C LEU A 76 -13.83 -4.30 -18.87
N THR A 77 -12.74 -4.79 -19.44
CA THR A 77 -12.73 -6.03 -20.23
C THR A 77 -13.15 -7.23 -19.37
N LEU A 78 -12.58 -7.37 -18.17
CA LEU A 78 -12.95 -8.43 -17.24
C LEU A 78 -14.42 -8.36 -16.83
N VAL A 79 -14.95 -7.17 -16.57
CA VAL A 79 -16.36 -6.95 -16.21
C VAL A 79 -17.28 -7.32 -17.37
N LEU A 80 -16.95 -6.93 -18.60
CA LEU A 80 -17.74 -7.29 -19.79
C LEU A 80 -17.76 -8.81 -20.02
N ILE A 81 -16.61 -9.48 -19.85
CA ILE A 81 -16.52 -10.95 -19.91
C ILE A 81 -17.40 -11.57 -18.81
N THR A 82 -17.23 -11.14 -17.56
CA THR A 82 -18.01 -11.63 -16.41
C THR A 82 -19.50 -11.47 -16.64
N GLY A 83 -19.94 -10.30 -17.11
CA GLY A 83 -21.33 -10.01 -17.45
C GLY A 83 -21.85 -10.91 -18.57
N GLY A 84 -21.08 -11.07 -19.65
CA GLY A 84 -21.42 -11.99 -20.74
C GLY A 84 -21.57 -13.44 -20.28
N LEU A 85 -20.67 -13.92 -19.42
CA LEU A 85 -20.81 -15.25 -18.82
C LEU A 85 -22.03 -15.33 -17.89
N GLY A 86 -22.32 -14.28 -17.12
CA GLY A 86 -23.51 -14.20 -16.26
C GLY A 86 -24.80 -14.33 -17.06
N ILE A 87 -24.88 -13.64 -18.20
CA ILE A 87 -26.00 -13.73 -19.15
C ILE A 87 -26.09 -15.16 -19.72
N ALA A 88 -24.97 -15.75 -20.13
CA ALA A 88 -24.94 -17.12 -20.66
C ALA A 88 -25.46 -18.17 -19.65
N MET A 89 -25.24 -17.95 -18.36
CA MET A 89 -25.79 -18.84 -17.32
C MET A 89 -27.25 -18.56 -17.01
N GLY A 90 -27.59 -17.28 -16.80
CA GLY A 90 -28.91 -16.88 -16.32
C GLY A 90 -30.00 -17.04 -17.38
N LEU A 91 -29.69 -16.76 -18.65
CA LEU A 91 -30.67 -16.84 -19.74
C LEU A 91 -30.57 -18.14 -20.55
N PHE A 92 -29.35 -18.64 -20.78
CA PHE A 92 -29.13 -19.78 -21.67
C PHE A 92 -28.83 -21.10 -20.92
N GLY A 93 -28.78 -21.09 -19.58
CA GLY A 93 -28.58 -22.29 -18.77
C GLY A 93 -27.23 -22.98 -18.97
N LYS A 94 -26.25 -22.29 -19.55
CA LYS A 94 -24.94 -22.87 -19.87
C LYS A 94 -24.08 -23.02 -18.60
N SER A 95 -23.34 -24.12 -18.46
CA SER A 95 -22.54 -24.44 -17.28
C SER A 95 -21.20 -23.69 -17.19
N VAL A 96 -21.22 -22.36 -17.30
CA VAL A 96 -20.01 -21.51 -17.22
C VAL A 96 -19.79 -20.86 -15.84
N PHE A 97 -20.36 -21.45 -14.79
CA PHE A 97 -20.35 -20.93 -13.41
C PHE A 97 -18.95 -20.71 -12.85
N VAL A 98 -18.08 -21.72 -12.97
CA VAL A 98 -16.71 -21.62 -12.45
C VAL A 98 -15.95 -20.49 -13.13
N ALA A 99 -16.04 -20.40 -14.47
CA ALA A 99 -15.40 -19.33 -15.21
C ALA A 99 -15.94 -17.95 -14.81
N HIS A 100 -17.26 -17.80 -14.69
CA HIS A 100 -17.88 -16.55 -14.23
C HIS A 100 -17.40 -16.14 -12.84
N MET A 101 -17.35 -17.08 -11.88
CA MET A 101 -16.88 -16.80 -10.51
C MET A 101 -15.42 -16.37 -10.48
N ILE A 102 -14.54 -16.99 -11.29
CA ILE A 102 -13.14 -16.60 -11.39
C ILE A 102 -13.01 -15.17 -11.94
N PHE A 103 -13.67 -14.87 -13.07
CA PHE A 103 -13.62 -13.53 -13.65
C PHE A 103 -14.26 -12.46 -12.76
N ALA A 104 -15.32 -12.80 -12.02
CA ALA A 104 -15.93 -11.91 -11.04
C ALA A 104 -14.96 -11.58 -9.89
N GLY A 105 -14.26 -12.59 -9.34
CA GLY A 105 -13.26 -12.38 -8.30
C GLY A 105 -12.07 -11.54 -8.77
N LEU A 106 -11.56 -11.82 -9.98
CA LEU A 106 -10.48 -11.03 -10.59
C LEU A 106 -10.93 -9.59 -10.88
N SER A 107 -12.15 -9.38 -11.36
CA SER A 107 -12.71 -8.04 -11.57
C SER A 107 -12.79 -7.26 -10.27
N MET A 108 -13.25 -7.90 -9.19
CA MET A 108 -13.41 -7.27 -7.88
C MET A 108 -12.06 -6.86 -7.28
N THR A 109 -11.07 -7.75 -7.29
CA THR A 109 -9.73 -7.46 -6.78
C THR A 109 -9.06 -6.33 -7.59
N LEU A 110 -9.16 -6.37 -8.92
CA LEU A 110 -8.63 -5.32 -9.79
C LEU A 110 -9.36 -3.98 -9.58
N ALA A 111 -10.67 -3.99 -9.31
CA ALA A 111 -11.45 -2.79 -9.00
C ALA A 111 -10.98 -2.12 -7.71
N VAL A 112 -10.72 -2.89 -6.67
CA VAL A 112 -10.17 -2.37 -5.41
C VAL A 112 -8.79 -1.75 -5.65
N VAL A 113 -7.89 -2.46 -6.34
CA VAL A 113 -6.56 -1.94 -6.67
C VAL A 113 -6.65 -0.66 -7.49
N HIS A 114 -7.48 -0.64 -8.54
CA HIS A 114 -7.67 0.52 -9.40
C HIS A 114 -8.19 1.74 -8.61
N ALA A 115 -9.17 1.55 -7.73
CA ALA A 115 -9.72 2.60 -6.89
C ALA A 115 -8.68 3.13 -5.88
N VAL A 116 -7.93 2.26 -5.22
CA VAL A 116 -6.89 2.65 -4.25
C VAL A 116 -5.77 3.42 -4.95
N VAL A 117 -5.27 2.92 -6.09
CA VAL A 117 -4.23 3.62 -6.87
C VAL A 117 -4.75 4.98 -7.34
N ALA A 118 -6.03 5.09 -7.69
CA ALA A 118 -6.62 6.35 -8.11
C ALA A 118 -6.66 7.37 -6.98
N LEU A 119 -7.09 6.94 -5.80
CA LEU A 119 -7.09 7.78 -4.62
C LEU A 119 -5.68 8.23 -4.25
N VAL A 120 -4.73 7.30 -4.16
CA VAL A 120 -3.35 7.58 -3.71
C VAL A 120 -2.60 8.48 -4.69
N TRP A 121 -2.80 8.31 -6.01
CA TRP A 121 -2.05 9.09 -7.01
C TRP A 121 -2.70 10.42 -7.39
N PHE A 122 -4.02 10.52 -7.38
CA PHE A 122 -4.73 11.73 -7.85
C PHE A 122 -5.38 12.54 -6.74
N TYR A 123 -5.42 12.02 -5.51
CA TYR A 123 -5.85 12.77 -4.33
C TYR A 123 -4.82 12.65 -3.18
N PRO A 124 -3.57 13.09 -3.39
CA PRO A 124 -2.60 13.19 -2.31
C PRO A 124 -2.98 14.37 -1.42
N PHE A 125 -3.48 14.06 -0.23
CA PHE A 125 -3.72 15.02 0.86
C PHE A 125 -2.40 15.44 1.51
#